data_AF-A0A844FEI7-F1
#
_entry.id   AF-A0A844FEI7-F1
#
_cell.length_a   1.000
_cell.length_b   1.000
_cell.length_c   1.000
_cell.angle_alpha   90.00
_cell.angle_beta   90.00
_cell.angle_gamma   90.00
#
_symmetry.space_group_name_H-M   'P 1'
#
loop_
_entity.id
_entity.type
_entity.pdbx_description
1 polymer ?
#
loop_
_entity_poly.entity_id
_entity_poly.type
_entity_poly.pdbx_seq_one_letter_code
_entity_poly.pdbx_strand_id
1 'polypeptide(L)' 'MENFIQNELKVFCIETIKLLDFLKEEGKITNKEYSEHLKEKKEFLEKLEKNEKSMERLLL' A
#
# COMPACT_ATOMS: atom_id res chain seq x y z
N MET A 1 -13.33 10.74 10.53
CA MET A 1 -13.16 9.30 10.82
C MET A 1 -12.60 8.55 9.61
N GLU A 2 -13.09 8.83 8.40
CA GLU A 2 -12.55 8.24 7.16
C GLU A 2 -11.07 8.54 6.91
N ASN A 3 -10.58 9.78 7.11
CA ASN A 3 -9.15 10.11 6.97
C ASN A 3 -8.25 9.34 7.95
N PHE A 4 -8.74 9.04 9.16
CA PHE A 4 -7.99 8.24 10.12
C PHE A 4 -7.84 6.80 9.63
N ILE A 5 -8.93 6.19 9.16
CA ILE A 5 -8.91 4.83 8.62
C ILE A 5 -8.01 4.73 7.37
N GLN A 6 -8.07 5.72 6.47
CA GLN A 6 -7.21 5.75 5.29
C GLN A 6 -5.72 5.86 5.66
N ASN A 7 -5.38 6.67 6.66
CA ASN A 7 -4.00 6.78 7.14
C ASN A 7 -3.51 5.48 7.77
N GLU A 8 -4.31 4.81 8.60
CA GLU A 8 -3.97 3.51 9.18
C GLU A 8 -3.75 2.45 8.09
N LEU A 9 -4.61 2.40 7.07
CA LEU A 9 -4.46 1.50 5.93
C LEU A 9 -3.20 1.81 5.11
N LYS A 10 -2.84 3.09 4.95
CA LYS A 10 -1.60 3.51 4.28
C LYS A 10 -0.37 3.02 5.04
N VAL A 11 -0.33 3.23 6.36
CA VAL A 11 0.75 2.76 7.23
C VAL A 11 0.88 1.23 7.15
N PHE A 12 -0.24 0.51 7.32
CA PHE A 12 -0.23 -0.95 7.26
C PHE A 12 0.27 -1.49 5.91
N CYS A 13 -0.11 -0.84 4.80
CA CYS A 13 0.37 -1.24 3.47
C CYS A 13 1.88 -1.02 3.32
N ILE A 14 2.41 0.09 3.83
CA ILE A 14 3.85 0.39 3.82
C ILE A 14 4.63 -0.65 4.65
N GLU A 15 4.16 -0.97 5.85
CA GLU A 15 4.79 -2.00 6.70
C GLU A 15 4.75 -3.39 6.03
N THR A 16 3.67 -3.70 5.30
CA THR A 16 3.59 -4.94 4.53
C THR A 16 4.62 -4.97 3.40
N ILE A 17 4.87 -3.86 2.71
CA ILE A 17 5.92 -3.77 1.68
C ILE A 17 7.31 -4.02 2.29
N LYS A 18 7.60 -3.41 3.45
CA LYS A 18 8.87 -3.66 4.16
C LYS A 18 9.06 -5.12 4.54
N LEU A 19 7.98 -5.79 4.96
CA LEU A 19 8.01 -7.23 5.25
C LEU A 19 8.30 -8.05 3.97
N LEU A 20 7.72 -7.68 2.83
CA LEU A 20 8.01 -8.34 1.55
C LEU A 20 9.47 -8.16 1.13
N ASP A 21 10.04 -6.97 1.35
CA ASP A 21 11.45 -6.70 1.09
C ASP A 21 12.34 -7.61 1.94
N PHE A 22 12.08 -7.68 3.25
CA PHE A 22 12.80 -8.57 4.17
C PHE A 22 12.68 -10.05 3.76
N LEU A 23 11.48 -10.53 3.43
CA LEU A 23 11.26 -11.92 3.01
C LEU A 23 12.00 -12.26 1.71
N LYS A 24 12.12 -11.29 0.80
CA LYS A 24 12.88 -11.45 -0.44
C LYS A 24 14.39 -11.53 -0.15
N GLU A 25 14.90 -10.64 0.70
CA GLU A 25 16.32 -10.63 1.11
C GLU A 25 16.72 -11.94 1.79
N GLU A 26 15.84 -12.48 2.64
CA GLU A 26 16.02 -13.78 3.29
C GLU A 26 15.79 -14.98 2.36
N GLY A 27 15.45 -14.74 1.08
CA GLY A 27 15.17 -15.80 0.10
C GLY A 27 13.96 -16.66 0.43
N LYS A 28 13.03 -16.16 1.27
CA LYS A 28 11.81 -16.88 1.68
C LYS A 28 10.72 -16.86 0.63
N ILE A 29 10.78 -15.90 -0.29
CA ILE A 29 9.86 -15.77 -1.42
C ILE A 29 10.65 -15.61 -2.72
N THR A 30 10.06 -16.06 -3.81
CA THR A 30 10.64 -15.91 -5.15
C THR A 30 10.53 -14.46 -5.64
N ASN A 31 11.39 -14.10 -6.60
CA ASN A 31 11.28 -12.81 -7.30
C ASN A 31 9.90 -12.61 -7.95
N LYS A 32 9.25 -13.69 -8.39
CA LYS A 32 7.92 -13.63 -8.99
C LYS A 32 6.86 -13.26 -7.94
N GLU A 33 6.80 -14.00 -6.84
CA GLU A 33 5.86 -13.73 -5.73
C GLU A 33 6.06 -12.32 -5.17
N TYR A 34 7.31 -11.91 -4.96
CA TYR A 34 7.64 -10.55 -4.54
C TYR A 34 7.08 -9.50 -5.51
N SER A 35 7.29 -9.69 -6.82
CA SER A 35 6.87 -8.72 -7.84
C SER A 35 5.35 -8.62 -7.95
N GLU A 36 4.65 -9.75 -7.86
CA GLU A 36 3.18 -9.80 -7.87
C GLU A 36 2.61 -9.06 -6.65
N HIS A 37 3.08 -9.39 -5.44
CA HIS A 37 2.62 -8.73 -4.22
C HIS A 37 2.99 -7.24 -4.18
N LEU A 38 4.21 -6.87 -4.57
CA LEU A 38 4.64 -5.47 -4.60
C LEU A 38 3.75 -4.63 -5.53
N LYS A 39 3.39 -5.18 -6.70
CA LYS A 39 2.49 -4.52 -7.65
C LYS A 39 1.12 -4.27 -7.03
N GLU A 40 0.51 -5.30 -6.44
CA GLU A 40 -0.80 -5.18 -5.79
C GLU A 40 -0.81 -4.11 -4.69
N LYS A 41 0.22 -4.07 -3.83
CA LYS A 41 0.31 -3.09 -2.75
C LYS A 41 0.51 -1.66 -3.26
N LYS A 42 1.30 -1.46 -4.32
CA LYS A 42 1.45 -0.16 -4.98
C LYS A 42 0.14 0.32 -5.61
N GLU A 43 -0.57 -0.56 -6.30
CA GLU A 43 -1.88 -0.23 -6.88
C GLU A 43 -2.92 0.12 -5.80
N PHE A 44 -2.88 -0.56 -4.65
CA PHE A 44 -3.72 -0.23 -3.50
C PHE A 44 -3.41 1.18 -2.94
N LEU A 45 -2.13 1.51 -2.76
CA LEU A 45 -1.71 2.84 -2.31
C LEU A 45 -2.15 3.94 -3.28
N GLU A 46 -1.99 3.74 -4.59
CA GLU A 46 -2.45 4.70 -5.60
C GLU A 46 -3.97 4.91 -5.56
N LYS A 47 -4.75 3.85 -5.32
CA LYS A 47 -6.21 3.95 -5.18
C LYS A 47 -6.60 4.73 -3.94
N LEU A 48 -5.91 4.51 -2.81
CA LEU A 48 -6.13 5.28 -1.59
C LEU A 48 -5.86 6.78 -1.81
N GLU A 49 -4.74 7.15 -2.42
CA GLU A 49 -4.39 8.56 -2.67
C GLU A 49 -5.35 9.25 -3.65
N LYS A 50 -5.88 8.51 -4.64
CA LYS A 50 -6.91 9.04 -5.54
C LYS A 50 -8.22 9.32 -4.80
N ASN A 51 -8.61 8.45 -3.88
CA ASN A 51 -9.82 8.61 -3.07
C ASN A 51 -9.73 9.79 -2.08
N GLU A 52 -8.54 10.04 -1.53
CA GLU A 52 -8.27 11.20 -0.68
C GLU A 52 -8.44 12.51 -1.47
N LYS A 53 -7.80 12.60 -2.63
CA LYS A 53 -7.87 13.78 -3.52
C LYS A 53 -9.27 14.07 -4.08
N SER A 54 -10.10 13.04 -4.29
CA SER A 54 -11.48 13.24 -4.74
C SER A 54 -12.39 13.75 -3.62
N MET A 55 -12.16 13.34 -2.37
CA MET A 55 -12.90 13.89 -1.21
C MET A 55 -12.54 15.36 -0.95
N GLU A 56 -11.26 15.74 -1.04
CA GLU A 56 -10.84 17.14 -0.89
C GLU A 56 -11.53 18.08 -1.90
N ARG A 57 -11.73 17.63 -3.15
CA ARG A 57 -12.41 18.44 -4.19
C ARG A 57 -13.91 18.60 -3.97
N LEU A 58 -14.57 17.69 -3.27
CA LEU A 58 -16.00 17.78 -2.98
C LEU A 58 -16.31 18.70 -1.79
N LEU A 59 -15.27 19.08 -1.03
CA LEU A 59 -15.36 19.95 0.14
C LEU A 59 -14.95 21.41 -0.14
N LEU A 60 -14.60 21.74 -1.39
CA LEU A 60 -14.25 23.08 -1.90
C LEU A 60 -15.31 23.56 -2.90
#